data_AF-A0AAN1VQR0-F1
#
_entry.id   AF-A0AAN1VQR0-F1
#
_cell.length_a   1.000
_cell.length_b   1.000
_cell.length_c   1.000
_cell.angle_alpha   90.00
_cell.angle_beta   90.00
_cell.angle_gamma   90.00
#
_symmetry.space_group_name_H-M   'P 1'
#
loop_
_entity.id
_entity.type
_entity.pdbx_description
1 polymer ?
#
loop_
_entity_poly.entity_id
_entity_poly.type
_entity_poly.pdbx_seq_one_letter_code
_entity_poly.pdbx_strand_id
1 'polypeptide(L)' 'MNENHKEIEIVDEQNKNHAVLMSLEDWRAIQETLYLEKTGILGRIREREQEPSEFIDANDIDWKKL' A
#
# COMPACT_ATOMS: atom_id res chain seq x y z
N MET A 1 -9.32 -10.22 14.08
CA MET A 1 -9.30 -10.08 12.61
C MET A 1 -10.10 -8.84 12.26
N ASN A 2 -9.59 -7.97 11.40
CA ASN A 2 -10.36 -6.89 10.78
C ASN A 2 -10.41 -7.21 9.28
N GLU A 3 -11.47 -7.90 8.88
CA GLU A 3 -11.59 -8.52 7.55
C GLU A 3 -12.06 -7.53 6.48
N ASN A 4 -12.57 -6.36 6.91
CA ASN A 4 -13.20 -5.39 6.03
C ASN A 4 -12.28 -4.22 5.67
N HIS A 5 -11.03 -4.21 6.15
CA HIS A 5 -10.06 -3.10 5.98
C HIS A 5 -10.64 -1.73 6.37
N LYS A 6 -11.49 -1.70 7.41
CA LYS A 6 -12.08 -0.47 7.94
C LYS A 6 -11.48 -0.13 9.28
N GLU A 7 -11.02 1.10 9.43
CA GLU A 7 -10.61 1.65 10.71
C GLU A 7 -11.80 1.80 11.66
N ILE A 8 -11.49 1.79 12.96
CA ILE A 8 -12.42 2.11 14.03
C ILE A 8 -11.84 3.32 14.76
N GLU A 9 -12.61 4.40 14.81
CA GLU A 9 -12.27 5.58 15.59
C GLU A 9 -12.74 5.43 17.03
N ILE A 10 -11.82 5.65 17.97
CA ILE A 10 -12.09 5.74 19.40
C ILE A 10 -12.07 7.23 19.74
N VAL A 11 -13.25 7.80 19.96
CA VAL A 11 -13.44 9.24 20.14
C VAL A 11 -13.62 9.56 21.62
N ASP A 12 -12.77 10.45 22.14
CA ASP A 12 -12.96 11.05 23.46
C ASP A 12 -13.95 12.21 23.38
N GLU A 13 -15.00 12.18 24.20
CA GLU A 13 -16.02 13.23 24.28
C GLU A 13 -15.43 14.61 24.64
N GLN A 14 -14.28 14.64 25.32
CA GLN A 14 -13.59 15.88 25.66
C GLN A 14 -12.70 16.41 24.53
N ASN A 15 -12.66 15.73 23.38
CA ASN A 15 -11.86 16.04 22.20
C ASN A 15 -10.35 16.22 22.48
N LYS A 16 -9.80 15.48 23.45
CA LYS A 16 -8.37 15.61 23.82
C LYS A 16 -7.55 14.42 23.37
N ASN A 17 -8.10 13.21 23.43
CA ASN A 17 -7.36 11.99 23.15
C ASN A 17 -8.17 11.03 22.26
N HIS A 18 -8.05 11.20 20.95
CA HIS A 18 -8.62 10.26 19.98
C HIS A 18 -7.60 9.18 19.62
N ALA A 19 -8.09 7.99 19.26
CA ALA A 19 -7.26 6.92 18.73
C ALA A 19 -7.95 6.27 17.53
N VAL A 20 -7.15 5.68 16.65
CA VAL A 20 -7.63 4.90 15.50
C VAL A 20 -7.12 3.48 15.66
N LEU A 21 -8.03 2.52 15.60
CA LEU A 21 -7.72 1.09 15.55
C LEU A 21 -7.88 0.60 14.11
N MET A 22 -6.85 -0.03 13.56
CA MET A 22 -6.87 -0.63 12.23
C MET A 22 -6.14 -1.97 12.21
N SER A 23 -6.24 -2.71 11.11
CA SER A 23 -5.49 -3.95 10.99
C SER A 23 -3.97 -3.66 10.97
N LEU A 24 -3.17 -4.60 11.47
CA LEU A 24 -1.71 -4.47 11.41
C LEU A 24 -1.21 -4.47 9.96
N GLU A 25 -1.91 -5.15 9.07
CA GLU A 25 -1.62 -5.20 7.64
C GLU A 25 -1.79 -3.82 7.01
N ASP A 26 -2.93 -3.17 7.22
CA ASP A 26 -3.18 -1.82 6.70
C ASP A 26 -2.17 -0.81 7.27
N TRP A 27 -1.84 -0.91 8.57
CA TRP A 27 -0.80 -0.09 9.17
C TRP A 27 0.56 -0.25 8.48
N ARG A 28 0.98 -1.49 8.19
CA ARG A 28 2.23 -1.77 7.48
C ARG A 28 2.19 -1.25 6.05
N ALA A 29 1.09 -1.44 5.33
CA ALA A 29 0.91 -0.95 3.98
C ALA A 29 0.99 0.59 3.89
N ILE A 30 0.42 1.29 4.88
CA ILE A 30 0.53 2.75 5.00
C ILE A 30 1.99 3.16 5.20
N GLN A 31 2.70 2.50 6.13
CA GLN A 31 4.12 2.81 6.38
C GLN A 31 4.99 2.58 5.14
N GLU A 32 4.77 1.47 4.43
CA GLU A 32 5.48 1.17 3.18
C GLU A 32 5.17 2.20 2.09
N THR A 33 3.91 2.56 1.90
CA THR A 33 3.50 3.58 0.91
C THR A 33 4.19 4.92 1.18
N LEU A 34 4.22 5.38 2.45
CA LEU A 34 4.90 6.61 2.84
C LEU A 34 6.42 6.52 2.61
N TYR A 35 7.02 5.34 2.81
CA TYR A 35 8.43 5.11 2.53
C TYR A 35 8.73 5.17 1.01
N LEU A 36 7.92 4.51 0.18
CA LEU A 36 8.07 4.54 -1.27
C LEU A 36 7.88 5.94 -1.84
N GLU A 37 6.96 6.72 -1.27
CA GLU A 37 6.77 8.13 -1.64
C GLU A 37 7.99 8.97 -1.27
N LYS A 38 8.47 8.87 -0.01
CA LYS A 38 9.66 9.61 0.45
C LYS A 38 10.92 9.31 -0.36
N THR A 39 11.06 8.08 -0.83
CA THR A 39 12.22 7.65 -1.65
C THR A 39 12.05 7.96 -3.13
N GLY A 40 10.89 8.49 -3.55
CA GLY A 40 10.57 8.75 -4.96
C GLY A 40 10.30 7.50 -5.80
N ILE A 41 10.32 6.31 -5.19
CA ILE A 41 10.06 5.03 -5.85
C ILE A 41 8.60 4.95 -6.29
N LEU A 42 7.68 5.48 -5.48
CA LEU A 42 6.24 5.46 -5.79
C LEU A 42 5.92 6.16 -7.12
N GLY A 43 6.66 7.22 -7.48
CA GLY A 43 6.52 7.90 -8.78
C GLY A 43 6.87 6.97 -9.95
N ARG A 44 8.00 6.27 -9.85
CA ARG A 44 8.43 5.31 -10.88
C ARG A 44 7.49 4.10 -11.01
N ILE A 45 6.89 3.66 -9.91
CA ILE A 45 5.88 2.60 -9.94
C ILE A 45 4.66 3.07 -10.74
N ARG A 46 4.15 4.28 -10.45
CA ARG A 46 2.99 4.85 -11.17
C ARG A 46 3.26 5.06 -12.66
N GLU A 47 4.46 5.52 -13.03
CA GLU A 47 4.86 5.66 -14.44
C GLU A 47 4.76 4.31 -15.17
N ARG A 48 5.25 3.23 -14.54
CA ARG A 48 5.21 1.87 -15.11
C ARG A 48 3.81 1.27 -15.16
N GLU A 49 2.92 1.62 -14.25
CA GLU A 49 1.52 1.17 -14.28
C GLU A 49 0.71 1.85 -15.40
N GLN A 50 1.08 3.06 -15.80
CA GLN A 50 0.36 3.85 -16.80
C GLN A 50 0.85 3.60 -18.23
N GLU A 51 2.11 3.23 -18.40
CA GLU A 51 2.64 2.86 -19.71
C GLU A 51 2.41 1.36 -19.98
N PRO A 52 1.82 0.96 -21.13
CA PRO A 52 1.84 -0.44 -21.56
C PRO A 52 3.30 -0.80 -21.82
N SER A 53 3.93 -1.42 -20.83
CA SER A 53 5.38 -1.37 -20.73
C SER A 53 6.09 -2.21 -21.80
N GLU A 54 7.27 -1.76 -22.24
CA GLU A 54 8.26 -2.57 -22.98
C GLU A 54 8.85 -3.72 -22.13
N PHE A 55 8.43 -3.83 -20.86
CA PHE A 55 8.85 -4.86 -19.92
C PHE A 55 7.77 -5.94 -19.82
N ILE A 56 8.20 -7.19 -19.73
CA ILE A 56 7.31 -8.33 -19.49
C ILE A 56 7.31 -8.60 -17.99
N ASP A 57 6.15 -8.76 -17.36
CA ASP A 57 6.08 -9.25 -15.98
C ASP A 57 6.84 -10.58 -15.91
N ALA A 58 7.74 -10.73 -14.93
CA ALA A 58 8.52 -11.95 -14.77
C ALA A 58 7.65 -13.22 -14.61
N ASN A 59 6.41 -13.06 -14.13
CA ASN A 59 5.42 -14.13 -14.03
C ASN A 59 4.77 -14.48 -15.38
N ASP A 60 4.76 -13.55 -16.34
CA ASP A 60 4.25 -13.75 -17.70
C ASP A 60 5.32 -14.33 -18.64
N ILE A 61 6.58 -14.41 -18.20
CA ILE A 61 7.66 -15.07 -18.94
C ILE A 61 7.50 -16.59 -18.80
N ASP A 62 7.26 -17.28 -19.93
CA ASP A 62 7.35 -18.75 -20.00
C ASP A 62 8.82 -19.17 -19.99
N TRP A 63 9.40 -19.25 -18.80
CA TRP A 63 10.80 -19.65 -18.56
C TRP A 63 11.15 -21.02 -19.12
N LYS A 64 10.17 -21.87 -19.45
CA LYS A 64 10.41 -23.20 -20.04
C LYS A 64 10.59 -23.18 -21.56
N LYS A 65 10.31 -22.04 -22.21
CA LYS A 65 10.44 -21.85 -23.67
C LYS A 65 11.70 -21.07 -24.08
N LEU A 66 12.50 -20.63 -23.12
CA LEU A 66 13.83 -20.06 -23.31
C LEU A 66 14.90 -21.15 -23.19
#